data_AF-A0A4R4UUC6-F1
#
_entry.id   AF-A0A4R4UUC6-F1
#
_cell.length_a   1.000
_cell.length_b   1.000
_cell.length_c   1.000
_cell.angle_alpha   90.00
_cell.angle_beta   90.00
_cell.angle_gamma   90.00
#
_symmetry.space_group_name_H-M   'P 1'
#
loop_
_entity.id
_entity.type
_entity.pdbx_description
1 polymer ?
#
loop_
_entity_poly.entity_id
_entity_poly.type
_entity_poly.pdbx_seq_one_letter_code
_entity_poly.pdbx_strand_id
1 'polypeptide(L)'
;MSEAEQVEEPTELLARVAAVDVAKDSGVVCTRVPHESRSGRKVQKVWTAPARYADVVALADHLRCQGIERVVVESTSDYWRIWFYLLEAAGLQVWLVNARDVKNVPGRPKTDKLDSVWLCKLNERGMLRRSFVPPAAIRDLRQLTRLRAVLVAESSRHRNRIEKVLEDALLKISSVLSDMLGLSGRQILNALVAGQRSPKVLAELAHPRVRASRAELAAALTGRFRDVHATEIKMLLELIDTLHAKVEQLDTQITALITELPDAHGVCTSCGVTGTAHAPTCPDLALPILSLAQRLDEITGVGLPCAHVIIAELGTAVTTQFPTAGHAAAWARLVPLADQSGATTKPGRTGNGNRWLRGALGTAAMTCAKTKDTFLGERYRRIRRRRGRNKAMVAIARNILEIAYLLIADPSLRFHDLGADYYTRLNPQRQTRTKIRDLERLNSGMKVTLVPTTA
;
A
#
# COMPACT_ATOMS: atom_id res chain seq x y z
N MET A 1 23.45 -33.02 12.21
CA MET A 1 22.57 -32.98 13.39
C MET A 1 22.04 -31.57 13.47
N SER A 2 20.76 -31.35 13.15
CA SER A 2 20.15 -30.03 13.23
C SER A 2 20.10 -29.61 14.69
N GLU A 3 20.67 -28.45 15.03
CA GLU A 3 20.45 -27.81 16.32
C GLU A 3 18.95 -27.76 16.58
N ALA A 4 18.52 -28.33 17.70
CA ALA A 4 17.14 -28.22 18.14
C ALA A 4 16.88 -26.75 18.45
N GLU A 5 15.98 -26.12 17.70
CA GLU A 5 15.47 -24.80 18.04
C GLU A 5 14.65 -24.96 19.33
N GLN A 6 15.20 -24.50 20.46
CA GLN A 6 14.42 -24.37 21.69
C GLN A 6 13.42 -23.23 21.49
N VAL A 7 12.18 -23.59 21.20
CA VAL A 7 11.07 -22.65 21.12
C VAL A 7 10.31 -22.70 22.44
N GLU A 8 10.53 -21.71 23.31
CA GLU A 8 9.65 -21.45 24.45
C GLU A 8 8.44 -20.65 23.96
N GLU A 9 7.40 -21.36 23.52
CA GLU A 9 6.08 -20.77 23.29
C GLU A 9 5.23 -21.00 24.56
N PRO A 10 5.07 -20.00 25.45
CA PRO A 10 4.14 -20.13 26.56
C PRO A 10 2.73 -20.32 25.98
N THR A 11 2.16 -21.51 26.17
CA THR A 11 0.79 -21.79 25.76
C THR A 11 -0.14 -21.09 26.75
N GLU A 12 -0.43 -19.82 26.50
CA GLU A 12 -1.37 -19.02 27.30
C GLU A 12 -2.80 -19.55 27.07
N LEU A 13 -3.24 -20.48 27.93
CA LEU A 13 -4.62 -20.94 27.95
C LEU A 13 -5.48 -19.91 28.66
N LEU A 14 -6.29 -19.18 27.91
CA LEU A 14 -7.16 -18.15 28.47
C LEU A 14 -8.33 -18.79 29.23
N ALA A 15 -8.61 -18.31 30.44
CA ALA A 15 -9.65 -18.88 31.27
C ALA A 15 -11.04 -18.39 30.85
N ARG A 16 -11.14 -17.09 30.52
CA ARG A 16 -12.38 -16.38 30.17
C ARG A 16 -12.27 -15.79 28.76
N VAL A 17 -12.95 -16.40 27.79
CA VAL A 17 -12.90 -15.96 26.39
C VAL A 17 -14.27 -15.76 25.78
N ALA A 18 -14.32 -14.89 24.76
CA ALA A 18 -15.48 -14.73 23.91
C ALA A 18 -15.10 -14.79 22.43
N ALA A 19 -16.08 -15.12 21.59
CA ALA A 19 -15.99 -14.98 20.15
C ALA A 19 -17.29 -14.43 19.56
N VAL A 20 -17.17 -13.67 18.47
CA VAL A 20 -18.28 -13.14 17.70
C VAL A 20 -18.11 -13.59 16.25
N ASP A 21 -19.04 -14.43 15.81
CA ASP A 21 -19.24 -14.74 14.39
C ASP A 21 -20.16 -13.66 13.79
N VAL A 22 -19.71 -12.99 12.73
CA VAL A 22 -20.27 -11.71 12.29
C VAL A 22 -21.12 -11.88 11.03
N ALA A 23 -22.36 -11.42 11.11
CA ALA A 23 -23.24 -11.21 9.95
C ALA A 23 -23.58 -9.71 9.79
N LYS A 24 -24.39 -9.39 8.77
CA LYS A 24 -24.74 -8.00 8.42
C LYS A 24 -25.48 -7.27 9.55
N ASP A 25 -26.57 -7.87 10.04
CA ASP A 25 -27.50 -7.22 10.98
C ASP A 25 -27.37 -7.77 12.42
N SER A 26 -26.54 -8.79 12.62
CA SER A 26 -26.35 -9.47 13.91
C SER A 26 -25.00 -10.17 14.00
N GLY A 27 -24.63 -10.59 15.21
CA GLY A 27 -23.49 -11.47 15.46
C GLY A 27 -23.88 -12.62 16.39
N VAL A 28 -23.34 -13.80 16.16
CA VAL A 28 -23.48 -14.93 17.09
C VAL A 28 -22.32 -14.88 18.08
N VAL A 29 -22.65 -14.60 19.33
CA VAL A 29 -21.70 -14.47 20.43
C VAL A 29 -21.61 -15.80 21.17
N CYS A 30 -20.39 -16.24 21.44
CA CYS A 30 -20.10 -17.38 22.29
C CYS A 30 -19.14 -16.97 23.42
N THR A 31 -19.49 -17.24 24.67
CA THR A 31 -18.58 -17.11 25.81
C THR A 31 -18.22 -18.46 26.41
N ARG A 32 -16.99 -18.58 26.90
CA ARG A 32 -16.49 -19.74 27.65
C ARG A 32 -15.77 -19.23 28.88
N VAL A 33 -16.34 -19.50 30.05
CA VAL A 33 -15.84 -19.05 31.35
C VAL A 33 -15.77 -20.22 32.35
N PRO A 34 -14.93 -20.16 33.41
CA PRO A 34 -14.89 -21.18 34.44
C PRO A 34 -16.25 -21.36 35.13
N HIS A 35 -16.59 -22.59 35.49
CA HIS A 35 -17.80 -22.88 36.26
C HIS A 35 -17.60 -22.47 37.73
N GLU A 36 -18.56 -21.75 38.31
CA GLU A 36 -18.43 -21.14 39.65
C GLU A 36 -18.19 -22.17 40.77
N SER A 37 -18.89 -23.31 40.74
CA SER A 37 -18.81 -24.33 41.79
C SER A 37 -18.12 -25.65 41.41
N ARG A 38 -17.75 -25.86 40.14
CA ARG A 38 -17.18 -27.13 39.66
C ARG A 38 -15.82 -26.89 39.04
N SER A 39 -14.77 -27.09 39.84
CA SER A 39 -13.39 -26.94 39.39
C SER A 39 -13.12 -27.78 38.13
N GLY A 40 -12.39 -27.20 37.17
CA GLY A 40 -12.07 -27.82 35.87
C GLY A 40 -13.22 -27.84 34.84
N ARG A 41 -14.47 -27.50 35.22
CA ARG A 41 -15.57 -27.36 34.24
C ARG A 41 -15.69 -25.92 33.75
N LYS A 42 -16.21 -25.77 32.53
CA LYS A 42 -16.49 -24.48 31.91
C LYS A 42 -17.97 -24.34 31.55
N VAL A 43 -18.48 -23.13 31.64
CA VAL A 43 -19.82 -22.76 31.17
C VAL A 43 -19.66 -22.15 29.77
N GLN A 44 -20.42 -22.67 28.81
CA GLN A 44 -20.50 -22.15 27.46
C GLN A 44 -21.89 -21.56 27.23
N LYS A 45 -21.95 -20.30 26.80
CA LYS A 45 -23.21 -19.64 26.41
C LYS A 45 -23.09 -19.16 24.97
N VAL A 46 -24.17 -19.35 24.19
CA VAL A 46 -24.25 -18.91 22.80
C VAL A 46 -25.57 -18.20 22.59
N TRP A 47 -25.53 -16.98 22.05
CA TRP A 47 -26.71 -16.20 21.72
C TRP A 47 -26.44 -15.29 20.54
N THR A 48 -27.50 -14.71 19.98
CA THR A 48 -27.41 -13.73 18.91
C THR A 48 -27.57 -12.33 19.49
N ALA A 49 -26.67 -11.43 19.13
CA ALA A 49 -26.75 -10.01 19.47
C ALA A 49 -27.01 -9.18 18.19
N PRO A 50 -27.93 -8.19 18.22
CA PRO A 50 -28.11 -7.26 17.10
C PRO A 50 -26.85 -6.41 16.87
N ALA A 51 -26.54 -6.13 15.60
CA ALA A 51 -25.42 -5.27 15.22
C ALA A 51 -25.80 -3.78 15.27
N ARG A 52 -26.33 -3.31 16.40
CA ARG A 52 -26.68 -1.89 16.63
C ARG A 52 -25.83 -1.32 17.75
N TYR A 53 -25.56 -0.02 17.71
CA TYR A 53 -24.62 0.62 18.63
C TYR A 53 -24.95 0.33 20.11
N ALA A 54 -26.19 0.58 20.55
CA ALA A 54 -26.61 0.37 21.93
C ALA A 54 -26.52 -1.11 22.36
N ASP A 55 -26.90 -2.04 21.48
CA ASP A 55 -26.86 -3.48 21.75
C ASP A 55 -25.41 -3.98 21.91
N VAL A 56 -24.48 -3.49 21.08
CA VAL A 56 -23.06 -3.85 21.15
C VAL A 56 -22.37 -3.21 22.35
N VAL A 57 -22.76 -1.99 22.75
CA VAL A 57 -22.29 -1.38 24.01
C VAL A 57 -22.75 -2.19 25.22
N ALA A 58 -24.04 -2.56 25.28
CA ALA A 58 -24.56 -3.41 26.34
C ALA A 58 -23.87 -4.79 26.38
N LEU A 59 -23.56 -5.35 25.22
CA LEU A 59 -22.73 -6.55 25.12
C LEU A 59 -21.32 -6.33 25.68
N ALA A 60 -20.67 -5.21 25.35
CA ALA A 60 -19.34 -4.89 25.83
C ALA A 60 -19.29 -4.84 27.37
N ASP A 61 -20.27 -4.17 27.97
CA ASP A 61 -20.43 -4.13 29.43
C ASP A 61 -20.64 -5.53 30.02
N HIS A 62 -21.51 -6.33 29.40
CA HIS A 62 -21.74 -7.72 29.83
C HIS A 62 -20.45 -8.56 29.81
N LEU A 63 -19.67 -8.49 28.73
CA LEU A 63 -18.41 -9.23 28.60
C LEU A 63 -17.35 -8.73 29.60
N ARG A 64 -17.30 -7.42 29.84
CA ARG A 64 -16.41 -6.83 30.85
C ARG A 64 -16.77 -7.27 32.26
N CYS A 65 -18.05 -7.27 32.63
CA CYS A 65 -18.52 -7.78 33.93
C CYS A 65 -18.24 -9.29 34.10
N GLN A 66 -18.21 -10.06 33.01
CA GLN A 66 -17.78 -11.46 33.02
C GLN A 66 -16.26 -11.63 33.10
N GLY A 67 -15.48 -10.55 33.13
CA GLY A 67 -14.02 -10.61 33.18
C GLY A 67 -13.41 -11.30 31.96
N ILE A 68 -14.02 -11.15 30.78
CA ILE A 68 -13.49 -11.75 29.55
C ILE A 68 -12.11 -11.15 29.25
N GLU A 69 -11.12 -12.02 29.13
CA GLU A 69 -9.72 -11.66 28.90
C GLU A 69 -9.48 -11.28 27.44
N ARG A 70 -10.11 -12.02 26.50
CA ARG A 70 -9.97 -11.79 25.06
C ARG A 70 -11.25 -12.09 24.30
N VAL A 71 -11.62 -11.18 23.40
CA VAL A 71 -12.71 -11.36 22.44
C VAL A 71 -12.14 -11.55 21.04
N VAL A 72 -12.55 -12.59 20.33
CA VAL A 72 -12.24 -12.77 18.91
C VAL A 72 -13.43 -12.36 18.04
N VAL A 73 -13.17 -11.60 16.98
CA VAL A 73 -14.18 -11.19 16.01
C VAL A 73 -13.77 -11.71 14.63
N GLU A 74 -14.68 -12.39 13.93
CA GLU A 74 -14.40 -12.83 12.56
C GLU A 74 -14.43 -11.65 11.56
N SER A 75 -13.47 -11.61 10.62
CA SER A 75 -13.33 -10.55 9.63
C SER A 75 -14.33 -10.62 8.46
N THR A 76 -15.63 -10.55 8.73
CA THR A 76 -16.68 -10.59 7.70
C THR A 76 -16.98 -9.21 7.13
N SER A 77 -16.64 -8.98 5.85
CA SER A 77 -16.87 -7.71 5.15
C SER A 77 -16.34 -6.49 5.95
N ASP A 78 -17.09 -5.39 6.04
CA ASP A 78 -16.88 -4.29 6.98
C ASP A 78 -17.74 -4.42 8.26
N TYR A 79 -18.58 -5.45 8.37
CA TYR A 79 -19.53 -5.62 9.48
C TYR A 79 -18.85 -5.87 10.82
N TRP A 80 -17.60 -6.36 10.83
CA TRP A 80 -16.81 -6.57 12.03
C TRP A 80 -16.50 -5.28 12.81
N ARG A 81 -16.57 -4.11 12.16
CA ARG A 81 -16.11 -2.83 12.73
C ARG A 81 -16.90 -2.43 13.97
N ILE A 82 -18.23 -2.57 13.95
CA ILE A 82 -19.07 -2.20 15.10
C ILE A 82 -18.68 -3.01 16.34
N TRP A 83 -18.43 -4.31 16.17
CA TRP A 83 -17.98 -5.20 17.23
C TRP A 83 -16.59 -4.82 17.71
N PHE A 84 -15.62 -4.73 16.80
CA PHE A 84 -14.24 -4.45 17.19
C PHE A 84 -14.11 -3.09 17.89
N TYR A 85 -14.68 -2.04 17.30
CA TYR A 85 -14.46 -0.67 17.78
C TYR A 85 -15.11 -0.41 19.13
N LEU A 86 -16.33 -0.92 19.34
CA LEU A 86 -17.04 -0.71 20.60
C LEU A 86 -16.52 -1.60 21.72
N LEU A 87 -16.14 -2.85 21.42
CA LEU A 87 -15.51 -3.73 22.41
C LEU A 87 -14.11 -3.22 22.80
N GLU A 88 -13.31 -2.72 21.85
CA GLU A 88 -12.02 -2.08 22.12
C GLU A 88 -12.21 -0.82 22.96
N ALA A 89 -13.18 0.04 22.62
CA ALA A 89 -13.48 1.25 23.39
C ALA A 89 -13.94 0.96 24.82
N ALA A 90 -14.56 -0.20 25.07
CA ALA A 90 -14.92 -0.66 26.41
C ALA A 90 -13.73 -1.22 27.23
N GLY A 91 -12.53 -1.25 26.64
CA GLY A 91 -11.30 -1.74 27.28
C GLY A 91 -11.07 -3.24 27.17
N LEU A 92 -11.82 -3.96 26.33
CA LEU A 92 -11.60 -5.39 26.10
C LEU A 92 -10.42 -5.61 25.15
N GLN A 93 -9.66 -6.68 25.35
CA GLN A 93 -8.66 -7.12 24.37
C GLN A 93 -9.38 -7.79 23.19
N VAL A 94 -9.39 -7.14 22.02
CA VAL A 94 -10.11 -7.64 20.83
C VAL A 94 -9.14 -8.07 19.75
N TRP A 95 -9.33 -9.29 19.24
CA TRP A 95 -8.59 -9.83 18.12
C TRP A 95 -9.51 -9.99 16.91
N LEU A 96 -9.21 -9.28 15.83
CA LEU A 96 -9.83 -9.56 14.54
C LEU A 96 -9.13 -10.77 13.92
N VAL A 97 -9.85 -11.78 13.44
CA VAL A 97 -9.25 -12.98 12.83
C VAL A 97 -9.73 -13.18 11.40
N ASN A 98 -8.84 -13.68 10.55
CA ASN A 98 -9.18 -13.93 9.16
C ASN A 98 -10.08 -15.17 9.04
N ALA A 99 -11.27 -14.99 8.46
CA ALA A 99 -12.22 -16.09 8.24
C ALA A 99 -11.59 -17.28 7.49
N ARG A 100 -10.63 -17.05 6.58
CA ARG A 100 -9.95 -18.12 5.84
C ARG A 100 -9.05 -18.96 6.73
N ASP A 101 -8.35 -18.34 7.69
CA ASP A 101 -7.43 -19.05 8.56
C ASP A 101 -8.20 -19.95 9.54
N VAL A 102 -9.36 -19.48 10.01
CA VAL A 102 -10.30 -20.25 10.85
C VAL A 102 -10.90 -21.42 10.07
N LYS A 103 -11.28 -21.22 8.80
CA LYS A 103 -11.87 -22.25 7.93
C LYS A 103 -10.96 -23.44 7.65
N ASN A 104 -9.64 -23.26 7.72
CA ASN A 104 -8.67 -24.31 7.42
C ASN A 104 -8.38 -25.23 8.63
N VAL A 105 -8.94 -24.94 9.81
CA VAL A 105 -8.72 -25.77 11.00
C VAL A 105 -9.67 -26.99 10.97
N PRO A 106 -9.16 -28.23 11.03
CA PRO A 106 -9.99 -29.44 11.05
C PRO A 106 -10.99 -29.46 12.21
N GLY A 107 -12.18 -30.01 11.99
CA GLY A 107 -13.22 -30.14 13.01
C GLY A 107 -14.26 -29.01 13.04
N ARG A 108 -14.20 -28.06 12.09
CA ARG A 108 -15.20 -26.99 11.94
C ARG A 108 -16.62 -27.56 11.69
N PRO A 109 -17.62 -27.19 12.49
CA PRO A 109 -19.01 -27.57 12.28
C PRO A 109 -19.68 -26.81 11.10
N LYS A 110 -20.90 -27.21 10.70
CA LYS A 110 -21.60 -26.64 9.51
C LYS A 110 -22.57 -25.49 9.79
N THR A 111 -22.75 -25.05 11.04
CA THR A 111 -23.78 -24.05 11.41
C THR A 111 -23.17 -22.86 12.14
N ASP A 112 -23.67 -21.65 11.90
CA ASP A 112 -23.20 -20.38 12.51
C ASP A 112 -23.09 -20.43 14.05
N LYS A 113 -24.06 -21.04 14.73
CA LYS A 113 -24.01 -21.26 16.20
C LYS A 113 -22.78 -22.04 16.63
N LEU A 114 -22.44 -23.08 15.89
CA LEU A 114 -21.30 -23.93 16.19
C LEU A 114 -19.97 -23.32 15.70
N ASP A 115 -20.00 -22.43 14.70
CA ASP A 115 -18.84 -21.66 14.26
C ASP A 115 -18.38 -20.67 15.33
N SER A 116 -19.29 -19.94 15.98
CA SER A 116 -18.94 -19.07 17.12
C SER A 116 -18.33 -19.87 18.29
N VAL A 117 -18.84 -21.08 18.55
CA VAL A 117 -18.28 -22.01 19.55
C VAL A 117 -16.88 -22.46 19.16
N TRP A 118 -16.68 -22.79 17.90
CA TRP A 118 -15.38 -23.20 17.38
C TRP A 118 -14.35 -22.08 17.48
N LEU A 119 -14.70 -20.87 17.05
CA LEU A 119 -13.87 -19.67 17.22
C LEU A 119 -13.47 -19.45 18.69
N CYS A 120 -14.43 -19.56 19.60
CA CYS A 120 -14.19 -19.37 21.04
C CYS A 120 -13.24 -20.45 21.60
N LYS A 121 -13.37 -21.70 21.15
CA LYS A 121 -12.47 -22.81 21.50
C LYS A 121 -11.05 -22.65 20.94
N LEU A 122 -10.88 -22.03 19.78
CA LEU A 122 -9.57 -21.72 19.21
C LEU A 122 -8.93 -20.54 19.95
N ASN A 123 -9.73 -19.53 20.32
CA ASN A 123 -9.30 -18.39 21.11
C ASN A 123 -8.76 -18.83 22.49
N GLU A 124 -9.52 -19.70 23.17
CA GLU A 124 -9.14 -20.30 24.46
C GLU A 124 -7.74 -20.93 24.43
N ARG A 125 -7.37 -21.57 23.31
CA ARG A 125 -6.13 -22.35 23.15
C ARG A 125 -5.00 -21.57 22.46
N GLY A 126 -5.18 -20.28 22.18
CA GLY A 126 -4.18 -19.49 21.46
C GLY A 126 -3.93 -19.95 20.02
N MET A 127 -4.83 -20.72 19.40
CA MET A 127 -4.66 -21.30 18.06
C MET A 127 -5.00 -20.34 16.92
N LEU A 128 -5.17 -19.04 17.22
CA LEU A 128 -5.61 -18.03 16.28
C LEU A 128 -4.51 -17.01 16.03
N ARG A 129 -4.42 -16.56 14.78
CA ARG A 129 -3.55 -15.45 14.39
C ARG A 129 -4.38 -14.18 14.24
N ARG A 130 -4.00 -13.12 14.97
CA ARG A 130 -4.64 -11.80 14.83
C ARG A 130 -4.34 -11.15 13.48
N SER A 131 -5.35 -10.52 12.91
CA SER A 131 -5.25 -9.57 11.80
C SER A 131 -4.84 -8.20 12.33
N PHE A 132 -4.13 -7.44 11.50
CA PHE A 132 -3.70 -6.08 11.87
C PHE A 132 -4.86 -5.09 11.79
N VAL A 133 -5.32 -4.61 12.94
CA VAL A 133 -6.19 -3.44 13.08
C VAL A 133 -5.38 -2.33 13.75
N PRO A 134 -5.18 -1.17 13.11
CA PRO A 134 -4.34 -0.13 13.68
C PRO A 134 -5.14 0.74 14.67
N PRO A 135 -4.45 1.58 15.46
CA PRO A 135 -5.09 2.56 16.35
C PRO A 135 -6.04 3.50 15.60
N ALA A 136 -6.98 4.13 16.32
CA ALA A 136 -8.03 4.99 15.77
C ALA A 136 -7.50 6.05 14.79
N ALA A 137 -6.49 6.83 15.19
CA ALA A 137 -5.92 7.88 14.34
C ALA A 137 -5.37 7.34 12.99
N ILE A 138 -4.77 6.15 13.00
CA ILE A 138 -4.30 5.49 11.76
C ILE A 138 -5.47 4.88 10.96
N ARG A 139 -6.56 4.46 11.61
CA ARG A 139 -7.79 4.03 10.90
C ARG A 139 -8.43 5.18 10.13
N ASP A 140 -8.49 6.36 10.73
CA ASP A 140 -9.02 7.57 10.09
C ASP A 140 -8.15 7.97 8.90
N LEU A 141 -6.83 7.95 9.08
CA LEU A 141 -5.88 8.17 7.99
C LEU A 141 -6.03 7.16 6.85
N ARG A 142 -6.25 5.87 7.15
CA ARG A 142 -6.56 4.84 6.14
C ARG A 142 -7.85 5.16 5.39
N GLN A 143 -8.88 5.64 6.08
CA GLN A 143 -10.15 5.96 5.43
C GLN A 143 -9.96 7.05 4.38
N LEU A 144 -9.27 8.14 4.72
CA LEU A 144 -9.06 9.25 3.80
C LEU A 144 -8.09 8.90 2.66
N THR A 145 -6.96 8.24 2.95
CA THR A 145 -5.99 7.83 1.92
C THR A 145 -6.59 6.82 0.93
N ARG A 146 -7.46 5.91 1.38
CA ARG A 146 -8.18 4.97 0.51
C ARG A 146 -9.24 5.68 -0.32
N LEU A 147 -10.02 6.59 0.27
CA LEU A 147 -10.98 7.39 -0.48
C LEU A 147 -10.28 8.21 -1.59
N ARG A 148 -9.17 8.87 -1.26
CA ARG A 148 -8.34 9.58 -2.24
C ARG A 148 -7.93 8.68 -3.40
N ALA A 149 -7.45 7.47 -3.12
CA ALA A 149 -7.07 6.52 -4.16
C ALA A 149 -8.26 6.06 -5.02
N VAL A 150 -9.47 5.98 -4.46
CA VAL A 150 -10.71 5.74 -5.24
C VAL A 150 -10.99 6.91 -6.18
N LEU A 151 -10.97 8.15 -5.70
CA LEU A 151 -11.28 9.34 -6.51
C LEU A 151 -10.27 9.52 -7.65
N VAL A 152 -8.98 9.25 -7.41
CA VAL A 152 -7.95 9.26 -8.46
C VAL A 152 -8.22 8.18 -9.53
N ALA A 153 -8.63 6.98 -9.10
CA ALA A 153 -9.01 5.92 -10.02
C ALA A 153 -10.28 6.27 -10.82
N GLU A 154 -11.23 6.97 -10.22
CA GLU A 154 -12.44 7.49 -10.88
C GLU A 154 -12.11 8.52 -11.95
N SER A 155 -11.28 9.51 -11.63
CA SER A 155 -10.81 10.48 -12.64
C SER A 155 -10.13 9.76 -13.81
N SER A 156 -9.30 8.75 -13.53
CA SER A 156 -8.67 7.93 -14.58
C SER A 156 -9.69 7.18 -15.44
N ARG A 157 -10.79 6.68 -14.85
CA ARG A 157 -11.89 6.03 -15.58
C ARG A 157 -12.61 7.02 -16.50
N HIS A 158 -12.87 8.24 -16.04
CA HIS A 158 -13.50 9.28 -16.86
C HIS A 158 -12.58 9.75 -17.99
N ARG A 159 -11.28 9.90 -17.74
CA ARG A 159 -10.27 10.16 -18.79
C ARG A 159 -10.31 9.11 -19.89
N ASN A 160 -10.30 7.83 -19.51
CA ASN A 160 -10.37 6.74 -20.47
C ASN A 160 -11.72 6.69 -21.19
N ARG A 161 -12.80 7.19 -20.57
CA ARG A 161 -14.10 7.33 -21.23
C ARG A 161 -14.09 8.46 -22.27
N ILE A 162 -13.45 9.60 -21.99
CA ILE A 162 -13.25 10.68 -22.98
C ILE A 162 -12.54 10.14 -24.21
N GLU A 163 -11.47 9.35 -24.02
CA GLU A 163 -10.76 8.72 -25.14
C GLU A 163 -11.70 7.85 -25.99
N LYS A 164 -12.59 7.07 -25.37
CA LYS A 164 -13.60 6.28 -26.10
C LYS A 164 -14.60 7.14 -26.87
N VAL A 165 -15.00 8.29 -26.33
CA VAL A 165 -15.90 9.23 -27.03
C VAL A 165 -15.20 9.85 -28.25
N LEU A 166 -13.91 10.17 -28.13
CA LEU A 166 -13.12 10.65 -29.26
C LEU A 166 -12.97 9.56 -30.34
N GLU A 167 -12.75 8.31 -29.94
CA GLU A 167 -12.71 7.17 -30.84
C GLU A 167 -14.03 6.96 -31.59
N ASP A 168 -15.17 7.08 -30.90
CA ASP A 168 -16.51 7.06 -31.52
C ASP A 168 -16.71 8.22 -32.51
N ALA A 169 -16.15 9.39 -32.19
CA ALA A 169 -16.12 10.55 -33.08
C ALA A 169 -15.12 10.41 -34.25
N LEU A 170 -14.35 9.32 -34.32
CA LEU A 170 -13.24 9.11 -35.27
C LEU A 170 -12.09 10.12 -35.13
N LEU A 171 -11.90 10.69 -33.95
CA LEU A 171 -10.82 11.63 -33.62
C LEU A 171 -9.66 10.86 -32.96
N LYS A 172 -8.49 10.87 -33.59
CA LYS A 172 -7.29 10.11 -33.16
C LYS A 172 -6.31 10.92 -32.32
N ILE A 173 -6.83 11.87 -31.54
CA ILE A 173 -6.01 12.84 -30.80
C ILE A 173 -5.04 12.14 -29.82
N SER A 174 -5.45 11.03 -29.18
CA SER A 174 -4.59 10.30 -28.23
C SER A 174 -3.35 9.65 -28.86
N SER A 175 -3.29 9.55 -30.19
CA SER A 175 -2.10 9.07 -30.89
C SER A 175 -1.00 10.13 -31.06
N VAL A 176 -1.37 11.41 -31.00
CA VAL A 176 -0.47 12.55 -31.25
C VAL A 176 -0.24 13.44 -30.03
N LEU A 177 -1.16 13.40 -29.04
CA LEU A 177 -1.04 14.09 -27.76
C LEU A 177 -0.77 13.09 -26.64
N SER A 178 0.36 13.26 -25.96
CA SER A 178 0.76 12.40 -24.83
C SER A 178 -0.13 12.56 -23.60
N ASP A 179 -0.75 13.73 -23.43
CA ASP A 179 -1.65 14.02 -22.33
C ASP A 179 -2.89 14.78 -22.82
N MET A 180 -4.02 14.08 -22.79
CA MET A 180 -5.33 14.60 -23.21
C MET A 180 -5.96 15.58 -22.22
N LEU A 181 -5.56 15.51 -20.94
CA LEU A 181 -6.10 16.40 -19.90
C LEU A 181 -5.11 17.50 -19.50
N GLY A 182 -3.89 17.47 -20.05
CA GLY A 182 -2.95 18.57 -19.97
C GLY A 182 -3.43 19.81 -20.74
N LEU A 183 -2.66 20.91 -20.64
CA LEU A 183 -3.05 22.23 -21.15
C LEU A 183 -3.63 22.21 -22.58
N SER A 184 -2.88 21.66 -23.54
CA SER A 184 -3.28 21.63 -24.95
C SER A 184 -4.49 20.73 -25.22
N GLY A 185 -4.51 19.54 -24.61
CA GLY A 185 -5.65 18.62 -24.73
C GLY A 185 -6.91 19.27 -24.18
N ARG A 186 -6.82 19.96 -23.04
CA ARG A 186 -7.96 20.64 -22.42
C ARG A 186 -8.48 21.81 -23.25
N GLN A 187 -7.59 22.63 -23.82
CA GLN A 187 -7.98 23.71 -24.72
C GLN A 187 -8.75 23.18 -25.94
N ILE A 188 -8.25 22.11 -26.55
CA ILE A 188 -8.89 21.45 -27.70
C ILE A 188 -10.26 20.86 -27.30
N LEU A 189 -10.33 20.11 -26.19
CA LEU A 189 -11.57 19.50 -25.72
C LEU A 189 -12.62 20.56 -25.37
N ASN A 190 -12.23 21.64 -24.70
CA ASN A 190 -13.14 22.75 -24.39
C ASN A 190 -13.64 23.45 -25.66
N ALA A 191 -12.79 23.65 -26.67
CA ALA A 191 -13.19 24.23 -27.95
C ALA A 191 -14.16 23.31 -28.72
N LEU A 192 -13.92 21.99 -28.70
CA LEU A 192 -14.86 21.00 -29.21
C LEU A 192 -16.21 21.08 -28.47
N VAL A 193 -16.20 21.20 -27.15
CA VAL A 193 -17.43 21.40 -26.36
C VAL A 193 -18.14 22.70 -26.73
N ALA A 194 -17.39 23.78 -26.98
CA ALA A 194 -17.92 25.10 -27.34
C ALA A 194 -18.42 25.21 -28.80
N GLY A 195 -18.40 24.12 -29.58
CA GLY A 195 -18.95 24.10 -30.94
C GLY A 195 -17.91 24.25 -32.06
N GLN A 196 -16.61 24.39 -31.75
CA GLN A 196 -15.59 24.41 -32.80
C GLN A 196 -15.45 23.02 -33.45
N ARG A 197 -15.43 22.98 -34.79
CA ARG A 197 -15.32 21.74 -35.58
C ARG A 197 -14.19 21.78 -36.61
N SER A 198 -13.60 22.95 -36.88
CA SER A 198 -12.49 23.09 -37.82
C SER A 198 -11.21 22.47 -37.27
N PRO A 199 -10.68 21.40 -37.88
CA PRO A 199 -9.47 20.75 -37.38
C PRO A 199 -8.24 21.68 -37.39
N LYS A 200 -8.17 22.61 -38.35
CA LYS A 200 -7.11 23.61 -38.42
C LYS A 200 -7.16 24.55 -37.20
N VAL A 201 -8.34 25.07 -36.87
CA VAL A 201 -8.49 25.98 -35.72
C VAL A 201 -8.17 25.25 -34.42
N LEU A 202 -8.65 24.02 -34.26
CA LEU A 202 -8.37 23.20 -33.09
C LEU A 202 -6.87 22.88 -32.95
N ALA A 203 -6.19 22.58 -34.05
CA ALA A 203 -4.75 22.29 -34.04
C ALA A 203 -3.90 23.49 -33.58
N GLU A 204 -4.32 24.72 -33.90
CA GLU A 204 -3.63 25.93 -33.47
C GLU A 204 -3.73 26.20 -31.96
N LEU A 205 -4.72 25.63 -31.28
CA LEU A 205 -4.87 25.77 -29.82
C LEU A 205 -3.77 25.04 -29.04
N ALA A 206 -3.12 24.04 -29.64
CA ALA A 206 -2.08 23.31 -28.93
C ALA A 206 -0.84 24.18 -28.65
N HIS A 207 -0.13 23.91 -27.57
CA HIS A 207 1.07 24.66 -27.20
C HIS A 207 2.22 24.40 -28.19
N PRO A 208 3.10 25.36 -28.51
CA PRO A 208 4.20 25.18 -29.46
C PRO A 208 5.21 24.06 -29.14
N ARG A 209 5.19 23.55 -27.90
CA ARG A 209 6.05 22.44 -27.43
C ARG A 209 5.44 21.06 -27.66
N VAL A 210 4.20 20.99 -28.16
CA VAL A 210 3.62 19.71 -28.58
C VAL A 210 4.47 19.16 -29.73
N ARG A 211 4.87 17.89 -29.63
CA ARG A 211 5.80 17.27 -30.58
C ARG A 211 5.18 17.09 -31.96
N ALA A 212 3.88 16.79 -32.00
CA ALA A 212 3.13 16.68 -33.25
C ALA A 212 3.02 18.07 -33.90
N SER A 213 3.28 18.12 -35.21
CA SER A 213 3.08 19.32 -36.01
C SER A 213 1.60 19.72 -36.06
N ARG A 214 1.32 20.97 -36.43
CA ARG A 214 -0.05 21.45 -36.65
C ARG A 214 -0.80 20.61 -37.68
N ALA A 215 -0.11 20.17 -38.73
CA ALA A 215 -0.69 19.32 -39.77
C ALA A 215 -1.08 17.94 -39.22
N GLU A 216 -0.21 17.29 -38.45
CA GLU A 216 -0.51 16.00 -37.81
C GLU A 216 -1.65 16.12 -36.80
N LEU A 217 -1.68 17.18 -36.00
CA LEU A 217 -2.78 17.48 -35.08
C LEU A 217 -4.10 17.68 -35.84
N ALA A 218 -4.11 18.50 -36.89
CA ALA A 218 -5.30 18.73 -37.71
C ALA A 218 -5.80 17.44 -38.36
N ALA A 219 -4.88 16.58 -38.85
CA ALA A 219 -5.24 15.26 -39.37
C ALA A 219 -5.88 14.38 -38.29
N ALA A 220 -5.30 14.32 -37.08
CA ALA A 220 -5.86 13.56 -35.96
C ALA A 220 -7.20 14.10 -35.44
N LEU A 221 -7.45 15.41 -35.62
CA LEU A 221 -8.68 16.11 -35.28
C LEU A 221 -9.75 16.04 -36.38
N THR A 222 -9.41 15.50 -37.54
CA THR A 222 -10.37 15.32 -38.64
C THR A 222 -11.22 14.08 -38.38
N GLY A 223 -12.53 14.27 -38.22
CA GLY A 223 -13.48 13.18 -38.01
C GLY A 223 -14.92 13.67 -37.89
N ARG A 224 -15.79 12.87 -37.27
CA ARG A 224 -17.24 13.11 -37.16
C ARG A 224 -17.64 13.48 -35.74
N PHE A 225 -17.15 14.62 -35.26
CA PHE A 225 -17.52 15.14 -33.95
C PHE A 225 -18.90 15.82 -33.98
N ARG A 226 -19.84 15.33 -33.16
CA ARG A 226 -21.23 15.77 -33.09
C ARG A 226 -21.55 16.34 -31.70
N ASP A 227 -22.69 17.00 -31.57
CA ASP A 227 -23.10 17.63 -30.31
C ASP A 227 -23.39 16.62 -29.18
N VAL A 228 -23.75 15.37 -29.53
CA VAL A 228 -23.84 14.29 -28.55
C VAL A 228 -22.47 13.97 -27.93
N HIS A 229 -21.40 13.94 -28.74
CA HIS A 229 -20.04 13.74 -28.24
C HIS A 229 -19.59 14.94 -27.39
N ALA A 230 -19.95 16.17 -27.82
CA ALA A 230 -19.69 17.39 -27.05
C ALA A 230 -20.34 17.34 -25.66
N THR A 231 -21.59 16.87 -25.59
CA THR A 231 -22.33 16.71 -24.33
C THR A 231 -21.66 15.69 -23.41
N GLU A 232 -21.28 14.51 -23.93
CA GLU A 232 -20.57 13.50 -23.14
C GLU A 232 -19.23 14.00 -22.61
N ILE A 233 -18.41 14.64 -23.46
CA ILE A 233 -17.10 15.17 -23.06
C ILE A 233 -17.28 16.27 -22.01
N LYS A 234 -18.25 17.18 -22.17
CA LYS A 234 -18.53 18.23 -21.19
C LYS A 234 -18.79 17.65 -19.80
N MET A 235 -19.72 16.69 -19.69
CA MET A 235 -20.06 16.06 -18.41
C MET A 235 -18.86 15.33 -17.80
N LEU A 236 -18.07 14.62 -18.61
CA LEU A 236 -16.89 13.90 -18.13
C LEU A 236 -15.79 14.84 -17.65
N LEU A 237 -15.60 15.99 -18.31
CA LEU A 237 -14.65 17.02 -17.91
C LEU A 237 -15.05 17.67 -16.57
N GLU A 238 -16.33 17.99 -16.40
CA GLU A 238 -16.87 18.54 -15.14
C GLU A 238 -16.70 17.56 -13.97
N LEU A 239 -16.94 16.26 -14.20
CA LEU A 239 -16.69 15.20 -13.21
C LEU A 239 -15.21 15.09 -12.86
N ILE A 240 -14.31 15.13 -13.85
CA ILE A 240 -12.86 15.09 -13.61
C ILE A 240 -12.42 16.27 -12.76
N ASP A 241 -12.88 17.49 -13.07
CA ASP A 241 -12.51 18.69 -12.33
C ASP A 241 -13.00 18.61 -10.88
N THR A 242 -14.25 18.16 -10.69
CA THR A 242 -14.82 17.95 -9.35
C THR A 242 -14.00 16.92 -8.57
N LEU A 243 -13.64 15.80 -9.18
CA LEU A 243 -12.83 14.76 -8.53
C LEU A 243 -11.42 15.26 -8.19
N HIS A 244 -10.78 16.03 -9.05
CA HIS A 244 -9.48 16.63 -8.78
C HIS A 244 -9.53 17.60 -7.59
N ALA A 245 -10.52 18.50 -7.56
CA ALA A 245 -10.71 19.40 -6.41
C ALA A 245 -10.94 18.64 -5.10
N LYS A 246 -11.67 17.51 -5.14
CA LYS A 246 -11.86 16.65 -3.96
C LYS A 246 -10.60 15.88 -3.57
N VAL A 247 -9.76 15.48 -4.52
CA VAL A 247 -8.45 14.89 -4.23
C VAL A 247 -7.54 15.90 -3.54
N GLU A 248 -7.50 17.16 -4.01
CA GLU A 248 -6.73 18.23 -3.38
C GLU A 248 -7.22 18.52 -1.95
N GLN A 249 -8.55 18.58 -1.76
CA GLN A 249 -9.14 18.71 -0.42
C GLN A 249 -8.72 17.56 0.51
N LEU A 250 -8.73 16.32 0.01
CA LEU A 250 -8.27 15.16 0.79
C LEU A 250 -6.77 15.21 1.06
N ASP A 251 -5.95 15.69 0.11
CA ASP A 251 -4.51 15.85 0.31
C ASP A 251 -4.19 16.80 1.48
N THR A 252 -4.92 17.93 1.58
CA THR A 252 -4.79 18.84 2.73
C THR A 252 -5.19 18.16 4.03
N GLN A 253 -6.33 17.46 4.08
CA GLN A 253 -6.81 16.79 5.29
C GLN A 253 -5.88 15.65 5.74
N ILE A 254 -5.39 14.85 4.79
CA ILE A 254 -4.43 13.76 5.06
C ILE A 254 -3.13 14.32 5.63
N THR A 255 -2.63 15.42 5.06
CA THR A 255 -1.42 16.08 5.56
C THR A 255 -1.63 16.56 6.99
N ALA A 256 -2.75 17.22 7.28
CA ALA A 256 -3.09 17.69 8.63
C ALA A 256 -3.14 16.54 9.64
N LEU A 257 -3.84 15.44 9.32
CA LEU A 257 -3.89 14.26 10.19
C LEU A 257 -2.51 13.67 10.47
N ILE A 258 -1.62 13.63 9.48
CA ILE A 258 -0.25 13.14 9.67
C ILE A 258 0.55 14.08 10.58
N THR A 259 0.38 15.40 10.44
CA THR A 259 1.02 16.38 11.31
C THR A 259 0.54 16.29 12.76
N GLU A 260 -0.69 15.83 13.01
CA GLU A 260 -1.20 15.60 14.37
C GLU A 260 -0.64 14.34 15.04
N LEU A 261 -0.04 13.41 14.29
CA LEU A 261 0.57 12.20 14.83
C LEU A 261 1.95 12.51 15.45
N PRO A 262 2.14 12.36 16.78
CA PRO A 262 3.43 12.66 17.42
C PRO A 262 4.57 11.80 16.86
N ASP A 263 4.31 10.51 16.63
CA ASP A 263 5.30 9.58 16.09
C ASP A 263 5.68 9.84 14.61
N ALA A 264 4.93 10.70 13.92
CA ALA A 264 5.25 11.11 12.55
C ALA A 264 6.14 12.37 12.50
N HIS A 265 6.37 13.03 13.64
CA HIS A 265 7.26 14.17 13.74
C HIS A 265 8.70 13.75 13.50
N GLY A 266 9.49 14.67 12.95
CA GLY A 266 10.92 14.45 12.79
C GLY A 266 11.61 14.54 14.15
N VAL A 267 12.79 13.92 14.23
CA VAL A 267 13.66 14.00 15.42
C VAL A 267 15.02 14.49 14.97
N CYS A 268 15.55 15.50 15.65
CA CYS A 268 16.95 15.86 15.47
C CYS A 268 17.85 14.81 16.14
N THR A 269 18.78 14.23 15.39
CA THR A 269 19.74 13.25 15.91
C THR A 269 20.74 13.84 16.90
N SER A 270 20.99 15.15 16.84
CA SER A 270 22.01 15.82 17.65
C SER A 270 21.46 16.44 18.93
N CYS A 271 20.26 17.01 18.90
CA CYS A 271 19.63 17.59 20.11
C CYS A 271 18.45 16.79 20.65
N GLY A 272 17.98 15.75 19.96
CA GLY A 272 16.86 14.91 20.39
C GLY A 272 15.48 15.56 20.34
N VAL A 273 15.38 16.84 19.92
CA VAL A 273 14.10 17.55 19.86
C VAL A 273 13.22 16.96 18.76
N THR A 274 11.97 16.69 19.12
CA THR A 274 10.90 16.24 18.23
C THR A 274 10.16 17.43 17.62
N GLY A 275 9.72 17.30 16.38
CA GLY A 275 8.96 18.32 15.67
C GLY A 275 9.72 18.85 14.45
N THR A 276 9.69 20.16 14.25
CA THR A 276 10.29 20.85 13.09
C THR A 276 11.41 21.81 13.46
N ALA A 277 11.68 22.01 14.75
CA ALA A 277 12.65 22.97 15.26
C ALA A 277 13.72 22.28 16.12
N HIS A 278 14.93 22.84 16.10
CA HIS A 278 16.03 22.39 16.95
C HIS A 278 16.00 23.07 18.31
N ALA A 279 16.72 22.48 19.27
CA ALA A 279 17.13 23.22 20.47
C ALA A 279 18.00 24.43 20.07
N PRO A 280 17.91 25.58 20.77
CA PRO A 280 18.70 26.78 20.45
C PRO A 280 20.22 26.57 20.38
N THR A 281 20.73 25.53 21.05
CA THR A 281 22.16 25.17 21.12
C THR A 281 22.54 23.97 20.27
N CYS A 282 21.65 23.50 19.38
CA CYS A 282 21.92 22.32 18.56
C CYS A 282 23.09 22.58 17.59
N PRO A 283 24.09 21.68 17.52
CA PRO A 283 25.19 21.82 16.56
C PRO A 283 24.71 21.76 15.09
N ASP A 284 23.55 21.16 14.85
CA ASP A 284 22.95 20.97 13.53
C ASP A 284 21.83 21.97 13.24
N LEU A 285 21.87 23.17 13.82
CA LEU A 285 20.83 24.20 13.67
C LEU A 285 20.46 24.49 12.20
N ALA A 286 21.41 24.31 11.28
CA ALA A 286 21.23 24.52 9.84
C ALA A 286 20.61 23.34 9.08
N LEU A 287 20.54 22.14 9.66
CA LEU A 287 19.98 20.96 8.99
C LEU A 287 18.46 20.87 9.19
N PRO A 288 17.66 20.59 8.15
CA PRO A 288 16.21 20.47 8.32
C PRO A 288 15.84 19.18 9.06
N ILE A 289 15.00 19.31 10.09
CA ILE A 289 14.33 18.17 10.72
C ILE A 289 13.18 17.75 9.80
N LEU A 290 13.27 16.55 9.24
CA LEU A 290 12.25 16.03 8.34
C LEU A 290 11.24 15.16 9.10
N SER A 291 9.96 15.44 8.88
CA SER A 291 8.87 14.54 9.27
C SER A 291 8.99 13.16 8.62
N LEU A 292 8.30 12.16 9.17
CA LEU A 292 8.26 10.82 8.61
C LEU A 292 7.82 10.81 7.14
N ALA A 293 6.83 11.62 6.77
CA ALA A 293 6.36 11.73 5.38
C ALA A 293 7.46 12.26 4.45
N GLN A 294 8.21 13.28 4.88
CA GLN A 294 9.33 13.84 4.12
C GLN A 294 10.51 12.87 4.02
N ARG A 295 10.81 12.13 5.09
CA ARG A 295 11.85 11.08 5.06
C ARG A 295 11.50 9.94 4.09
N LEU A 296 10.23 9.54 4.06
CA LEU A 296 9.75 8.56 3.08
C LEU A 296 9.78 9.11 1.65
N ASP A 297 9.55 10.42 1.46
CA ASP A 297 9.64 11.11 0.17
C ASP A 297 11.07 11.09 -0.42
N GLU A 298 12.10 11.04 0.43
CA GLU A 298 13.49 10.89 -0.02
C GLU A 298 13.72 9.60 -0.80
N ILE A 299 12.94 8.54 -0.55
CA ILE A 299 13.04 7.30 -1.28
C ILE A 299 12.65 7.57 -2.74
N THR A 300 13.61 7.39 -3.65
CA THR A 300 13.44 7.58 -5.09
C THR A 300 12.10 7.00 -5.55
N GLY A 301 11.21 7.87 -6.05
CA GLY A 301 9.94 7.50 -6.66
C GLY A 301 8.74 7.38 -5.72
N VAL A 302 8.92 7.43 -4.39
CA VAL A 302 7.79 7.37 -3.44
C VAL A 302 6.91 8.61 -3.58
N GLY A 303 7.43 9.82 -3.39
CA GLY A 303 6.56 10.99 -3.40
C GLY A 303 5.74 11.10 -2.10
N LEU A 304 5.39 12.31 -1.67
CA LEU A 304 4.48 12.52 -0.53
C LEU A 304 3.17 11.71 -0.63
N PRO A 305 2.48 11.61 -1.79
CA PRO A 305 1.24 10.82 -1.87
C PRO A 305 1.42 9.33 -1.57
N CYS A 306 2.53 8.71 -1.99
CA CYS A 306 2.78 7.32 -1.62
C CYS A 306 3.26 7.20 -0.17
N ALA A 307 4.03 8.18 0.33
CA ALA A 307 4.43 8.22 1.74
C ALA A 307 3.20 8.23 2.67
N HIS A 308 2.18 9.04 2.35
CA HIS A 308 0.92 9.07 3.11
C HIS A 308 0.23 7.70 3.15
N VAL A 309 0.18 6.99 2.02
CA VAL A 309 -0.40 5.62 1.97
C VAL A 309 0.44 4.62 2.76
N ILE A 310 1.78 4.74 2.72
CA ILE A 310 2.68 3.89 3.49
C ILE A 310 2.44 4.08 5.00
N ILE A 311 2.39 5.33 5.46
CA ILE A 311 2.10 5.66 6.87
C ILE A 311 0.71 5.14 7.26
N ALA A 312 -0.31 5.35 6.43
CA ALA A 312 -1.66 4.86 6.71
C ALA A 312 -1.72 3.33 6.82
N GLU A 313 -1.06 2.61 5.91
CA GLU A 313 -1.20 1.16 5.84
C GLU A 313 -0.25 0.41 6.80
N LEU A 314 0.91 0.96 7.16
CA LEU A 314 1.84 0.35 8.11
C LEU A 314 1.69 0.89 9.55
N GLY A 315 1.20 2.12 9.71
CA GLY A 315 1.23 2.86 10.98
C GLY A 315 2.60 3.51 11.25
N THR A 316 2.69 4.17 12.41
CA THR A 316 3.93 4.81 12.89
C THR A 316 4.77 3.89 13.79
N ALA A 317 4.16 2.89 14.44
CA ALA A 317 4.84 1.95 15.33
C ALA A 317 5.06 0.57 14.67
N VAL A 318 5.78 0.52 13.54
CA VAL A 318 5.84 -0.67 12.67
C VAL A 318 6.43 -1.92 13.35
N THR A 319 7.36 -1.75 14.30
CA THR A 319 8.05 -2.83 15.03
C THR A 319 7.13 -3.59 15.97
N THR A 320 6.09 -2.93 16.51
CA THR A 320 5.08 -3.57 17.36
C THR A 320 4.20 -4.54 16.59
N GLN A 321 4.09 -4.33 15.27
CA GLN A 321 3.19 -5.08 14.39
C GLN A 321 3.94 -6.13 13.56
N PHE A 322 5.14 -5.81 13.11
CA PHE A 322 5.97 -6.68 12.29
C PHE A 322 7.35 -6.80 12.91
N PRO A 323 7.82 -8.00 13.30
CA PRO A 323 9.13 -8.15 13.91
C PRO A 323 10.29 -7.73 13.00
N THR A 324 10.12 -7.90 11.68
CA THR A 324 11.13 -7.52 10.69
C THR A 324 10.48 -6.94 9.44
N ALA A 325 11.27 -6.21 8.64
CA ALA A 325 10.85 -5.74 7.32
C ALA A 325 10.37 -6.88 6.40
N GLY A 326 10.94 -8.08 6.55
CA GLY A 326 10.50 -9.28 5.85
C GLY A 326 9.07 -9.69 6.19
N HIS A 327 8.65 -9.55 7.46
CA HIS A 327 7.27 -9.79 7.89
C HIS A 327 6.29 -8.78 7.29
N ALA A 328 6.66 -7.49 7.24
CA ALA A 328 5.87 -6.47 6.56
C ALA A 328 5.73 -6.78 5.05
N ALA A 329 6.81 -7.21 4.39
CA ALA A 329 6.79 -7.60 2.98
C ALA A 329 5.94 -8.87 2.73
N ALA A 330 5.98 -9.84 3.64
CA ALA A 330 5.14 -11.03 3.57
C ALA A 330 3.65 -10.69 3.75
N TRP A 331 3.32 -9.80 4.71
CA TRP A 331 1.98 -9.30 4.93
C TRP A 331 1.43 -8.54 3.70
N ALA A 332 2.26 -7.69 3.08
CA ALA A 332 1.93 -7.01 1.82
C ALA A 332 1.92 -7.96 0.60
N ARG A 333 2.20 -9.26 0.79
CA ARG A 333 2.30 -10.31 -0.25
C ARG A 333 3.32 -9.98 -1.36
N LEU A 334 4.41 -9.29 -1.04
CA LEU A 334 5.51 -8.97 -1.96
C LEU A 334 6.58 -10.07 -2.01
N VAL A 335 6.41 -11.12 -1.22
CA VAL A 335 7.24 -12.33 -1.18
C VAL A 335 6.45 -13.49 -1.79
N PRO A 336 7.07 -14.36 -2.63
CA PRO A 336 6.41 -15.58 -3.09
C PRO A 336 6.04 -16.46 -1.90
N LEU A 337 4.87 -17.10 -1.96
CA LEU A 337 4.49 -18.14 -1.03
C LEU A 337 5.37 -19.37 -1.28
N ALA A 338 5.91 -19.99 -0.23
CA ALA A 338 6.48 -21.32 -0.38
C ALA A 338 5.33 -22.33 -0.47
N ASP A 339 5.33 -23.13 -1.53
CA ASP A 339 4.44 -24.29 -1.65
C ASP A 339 5.31 -25.53 -1.40
N GLN A 340 5.11 -26.16 -0.24
CA GLN A 340 5.89 -27.31 0.20
C GLN A 340 5.00 -28.55 0.25
N SER A 341 5.38 -29.57 -0.53
CA SER A 341 4.75 -30.88 -0.52
C SER A 341 5.83 -31.95 -0.36
N GLY A 342 5.87 -32.63 0.80
CA GLY A 342 6.92 -33.59 1.13
C GLY A 342 8.32 -32.96 1.03
N ALA A 343 9.23 -33.57 0.26
CA ALA A 343 10.59 -33.06 0.06
C ALA A 343 10.71 -31.94 -1.01
N THR A 344 9.61 -31.58 -1.69
CA THR A 344 9.65 -30.63 -2.81
C THR A 344 9.18 -29.25 -2.37
N THR A 345 10.03 -28.23 -2.55
CA THR A 345 9.65 -26.81 -2.38
C THR A 345 9.51 -26.17 -3.75
N LYS A 346 8.32 -25.68 -4.10
CA LYS A 346 8.08 -24.88 -5.30
C LYS A 346 7.79 -23.43 -4.90
N PRO A 347 8.38 -22.43 -5.59
CA PRO A 347 8.01 -21.03 -5.37
C PRO A 347 6.60 -20.79 -5.93
N GLY A 348 5.65 -20.53 -5.03
CA GLY A 348 4.27 -20.19 -5.34
C GLY A 348 4.09 -18.76 -5.83
N ARG A 349 2.85 -18.42 -6.20
CA ARG A 349 2.48 -17.07 -6.67
C ARG A 349 2.44 -16.07 -5.51
N THR A 350 2.63 -14.80 -5.82
CA THR A 350 2.32 -13.73 -4.86
C THR A 350 0.80 -13.60 -4.74
N GLY A 351 0.30 -13.45 -3.51
CA GLY A 351 -1.13 -13.20 -3.26
C GLY A 351 -1.52 -11.73 -3.47
N ASN A 352 -2.79 -11.41 -3.23
CA ASN A 352 -3.33 -10.06 -3.46
C ASN A 352 -2.93 -9.02 -2.40
N GLY A 353 -2.67 -9.45 -1.15
CA GLY A 353 -2.18 -8.59 -0.06
C GLY A 353 -3.05 -7.36 0.19
N ASN A 354 -2.48 -6.33 0.84
CA ASN A 354 -3.13 -5.04 0.96
C ASN A 354 -3.08 -4.29 -0.38
N ARG A 355 -4.25 -4.14 -1.04
CA ARG A 355 -4.35 -3.52 -2.37
C ARG A 355 -3.86 -2.07 -2.42
N TRP A 356 -4.04 -1.31 -1.34
CA TRP A 356 -3.73 0.12 -1.29
C TRP A 356 -2.23 0.33 -1.17
N LEU A 357 -1.60 -0.36 -0.21
CA LEU A 357 -0.14 -0.35 -0.05
C LEU A 357 0.56 -0.86 -1.31
N ARG A 358 0.10 -1.98 -1.88
CA ARG A 358 0.68 -2.52 -3.13
C ARG A 358 0.50 -1.57 -4.31
N GLY A 359 -0.63 -0.89 -4.40
CA GLY A 359 -0.88 0.13 -5.41
C GLY A 359 0.14 1.27 -5.32
N ALA A 360 0.31 1.85 -4.12
CA ALA A 360 1.29 2.91 -3.87
C ALA A 360 2.73 2.47 -4.17
N LEU A 361 3.16 1.31 -3.65
CA LEU A 361 4.49 0.77 -3.92
C LEU A 361 4.71 0.45 -5.40
N GLY A 362 3.67 0.01 -6.11
CA GLY A 362 3.71 -0.24 -7.55
C GLY A 362 3.91 1.05 -8.37
N THR A 363 3.19 2.11 -8.01
CA THR A 363 3.38 3.45 -8.57
C THR A 363 4.78 3.96 -8.31
N ALA A 364 5.25 3.87 -7.06
CA ALA A 364 6.59 4.31 -6.69
C ALA A 364 7.68 3.56 -7.48
N ALA A 365 7.56 2.24 -7.55
CA ALA A 365 8.48 1.41 -8.32
C ALA A 365 8.46 1.76 -9.83
N MET A 366 7.33 2.18 -10.39
CA MET A 366 7.23 2.62 -11.80
C MET A 366 8.01 3.91 -12.02
N THR A 367 7.95 4.84 -11.06
CA THR A 367 8.75 6.06 -11.06
C THR A 367 10.23 5.74 -10.94
N CYS A 368 10.64 4.83 -10.03
CA CYS A 368 12.04 4.37 -9.96
C CYS A 368 12.52 3.80 -11.30
N ALA A 369 11.67 3.00 -11.96
CA ALA A 369 12.00 2.35 -13.23
C ALA A 369 12.28 3.36 -14.36
N LYS A 370 11.66 4.54 -14.31
CA LYS A 370 11.85 5.65 -15.27
C LYS A 370 13.02 6.56 -14.88
N THR A 371 13.33 6.66 -13.59
CA THR A 371 14.38 7.53 -13.08
C THR A 371 15.76 6.95 -13.44
N LYS A 372 16.58 7.75 -14.10
CA LYS A 372 17.97 7.39 -14.43
C LYS A 372 18.86 7.64 -13.22
N ASP A 373 20.04 7.03 -13.24
CA ASP A 373 21.13 7.34 -12.28
C ASP A 373 20.89 7.02 -10.80
N THR A 374 19.83 6.29 -10.47
CA THR A 374 19.53 5.81 -9.11
C THR A 374 19.81 4.32 -8.92
N PHE A 375 20.13 3.93 -7.68
CA PHE A 375 20.35 2.53 -7.30
C PHE A 375 19.13 1.66 -7.57
N LEU A 376 17.93 2.11 -7.16
CA LEU A 376 16.68 1.36 -7.35
C LEU A 376 16.34 1.25 -8.85
N GLY A 377 16.58 2.30 -9.64
CA GLY A 377 16.42 2.29 -11.09
C GLY A 377 17.36 1.29 -11.77
N GLU A 378 18.62 1.20 -11.35
CA GLU A 378 19.57 0.24 -11.92
C GLU A 378 19.25 -1.20 -11.49
N ARG A 379 18.88 -1.41 -10.22
CA ARG A 379 18.40 -2.69 -9.72
C ARG A 379 17.19 -3.19 -10.54
N TYR A 380 16.24 -2.31 -10.86
CA TYR A 380 15.09 -2.63 -11.71
C TYR A 380 15.54 -3.15 -13.07
N ARG A 381 16.41 -2.40 -13.76
CA ARG A 381 16.91 -2.75 -15.12
C ARG A 381 17.60 -4.11 -15.12
N ARG A 382 18.43 -4.40 -14.12
CA ARG A 382 19.13 -5.69 -13.97
C ARG A 382 18.18 -6.87 -13.74
N ILE A 383 17.11 -6.69 -12.97
CA ILE A 383 16.13 -7.75 -12.74
C ILE A 383 15.23 -7.93 -13.97
N ARG A 384 14.80 -6.82 -14.60
CA ARG A 384 13.96 -6.84 -15.80
C ARG A 384 14.61 -7.63 -16.93
N ARG A 385 15.91 -7.44 -17.20
CA ARG A 385 16.66 -8.18 -18.22
C ARG A 385 16.65 -9.70 -18.01
N ARG A 386 16.61 -10.17 -16.76
CA ARG A 386 16.70 -11.60 -16.42
C ARG A 386 15.35 -12.28 -16.17
N ARG A 387 14.37 -11.53 -15.65
CA ARG A 387 13.12 -12.09 -15.11
C ARG A 387 11.84 -11.42 -15.63
N GLY A 388 11.97 -10.43 -16.52
CA GLY A 388 10.85 -9.69 -17.09
C GLY A 388 10.33 -8.56 -16.20
N ARG A 389 9.46 -7.72 -16.78
CA ARG A 389 8.93 -6.48 -16.18
C ARG A 389 8.22 -6.72 -14.84
N ASN A 390 7.24 -7.63 -14.81
CA ASN A 390 6.37 -7.79 -13.64
C ASN A 390 7.13 -8.26 -12.39
N LYS A 391 8.08 -9.20 -12.56
CA LYS A 391 8.94 -9.67 -11.45
C LYS A 391 9.88 -8.58 -10.96
N ALA A 392 10.40 -7.75 -11.88
CA ALA A 392 11.22 -6.59 -11.52
C ALA A 392 10.42 -5.55 -10.72
N MET A 393 9.17 -5.27 -11.10
CA MET A 393 8.32 -4.34 -10.36
C MET A 393 8.10 -4.78 -8.91
N VAL A 394 7.70 -6.05 -8.71
CA VAL A 394 7.46 -6.59 -7.36
C VAL A 394 8.74 -6.56 -6.52
N ALA A 395 9.89 -6.86 -7.12
CA ALA A 395 11.17 -6.81 -6.42
C ALA A 395 11.51 -5.38 -5.94
N ILE A 396 11.29 -4.36 -6.76
CA ILE A 396 11.53 -2.96 -6.37
C ILE A 396 10.52 -2.51 -5.33
N ALA A 397 9.23 -2.82 -5.50
CA ALA A 397 8.21 -2.53 -4.49
C ALA A 397 8.56 -3.14 -3.12
N ARG A 398 9.12 -4.36 -3.09
CA ARG A 398 9.65 -4.97 -1.85
C ARG A 398 10.81 -4.17 -1.26
N ASN A 399 11.78 -3.74 -2.08
CA ASN A 399 12.92 -2.95 -1.59
C ASN A 399 12.46 -1.60 -1.00
N ILE A 400 11.52 -0.92 -1.68
CA ILE A 400 10.92 0.33 -1.17
C ILE A 400 10.24 0.08 0.18
N LEU A 401 9.46 -1.00 0.30
CA LEU A 401 8.81 -1.35 1.57
C LEU A 401 9.80 -1.66 2.69
N GLU A 402 10.89 -2.37 2.39
CA GLU A 402 11.94 -2.68 3.38
C GLU A 402 12.64 -1.39 3.85
N ILE A 403 12.93 -0.46 2.94
CA ILE A 403 13.50 0.85 3.30
C ILE A 403 12.48 1.65 4.14
N ALA A 404 11.23 1.72 3.70
CA ALA A 404 10.17 2.43 4.42
C ALA A 404 9.98 1.87 5.83
N TYR A 405 10.03 0.55 6.01
CA TYR A 405 9.98 -0.09 7.32
C TYR A 405 11.10 0.43 8.22
N LEU A 406 12.34 0.49 7.72
CA LEU A 406 13.48 0.97 8.51
C LEU A 406 13.33 2.45 8.90
N LEU A 407 12.84 3.29 7.98
CA LEU A 407 12.61 4.72 8.28
C LEU A 407 11.48 4.94 9.29
N ILE A 408 10.45 4.09 9.29
CA ILE A 408 9.38 4.14 10.30
C ILE A 408 9.90 3.61 11.64
N ALA A 409 10.70 2.55 11.64
CA ALA A 409 11.21 1.93 12.86
C ALA A 409 12.22 2.80 13.62
N ASP A 410 12.99 3.61 12.91
CA ASP A 410 14.01 4.47 13.50
C ASP A 410 13.86 5.91 12.98
N PRO A 411 13.50 6.89 13.85
CA PRO A 411 13.30 8.27 13.45
C PRO A 411 14.59 8.98 13.02
N SER A 412 15.77 8.46 13.38
CA SER A 412 17.08 9.04 13.06
C SER A 412 17.56 8.75 11.63
N LEU A 413 17.06 7.67 11.01
CA LEU A 413 17.58 7.21 9.72
C LEU A 413 17.17 8.15 8.57
N ARG A 414 18.04 8.30 7.58
CA ARG A 414 17.74 9.02 6.33
C ARG A 414 18.03 8.11 5.15
N PHE A 415 17.25 8.26 4.08
CA PHE A 415 17.52 7.51 2.87
C PHE A 415 18.63 8.20 2.08
N HIS A 416 19.69 7.45 1.77
CA HIS A 416 20.74 7.88 0.86
C HIS A 416 20.78 6.95 -0.34
N ASP A 417 20.59 7.49 -1.55
CA ASP A 417 20.64 6.69 -2.76
C ASP A 417 22.08 6.24 -3.04
N LEU A 418 22.28 4.93 -3.20
CA LEU A 418 23.61 4.36 -3.43
C LEU A 418 24.16 4.65 -4.84
N GLY A 419 23.39 5.26 -5.73
CA GLY A 419 23.79 5.58 -7.09
C GLY A 419 23.67 4.40 -8.07
N ALA A 420 23.53 4.71 -9.36
CA ALA A 420 23.44 3.68 -10.41
C ALA A 420 24.73 2.87 -10.60
N ASP A 421 25.87 3.40 -10.17
CA ASP A 421 27.19 2.76 -10.27
C ASP A 421 27.50 1.80 -9.10
N TYR A 422 26.60 1.68 -8.11
CA TYR A 422 26.80 0.81 -6.93
C TYR A 422 27.25 -0.61 -7.29
N TYR A 423 26.58 -1.24 -8.28
CA TYR A 423 26.94 -2.59 -8.71
C TYR A 423 28.24 -2.66 -9.51
N THR A 424 28.67 -1.53 -10.09
CA THR A 424 29.97 -1.38 -10.74
C THR A 424 31.08 -1.35 -9.70
N ARG A 425 30.92 -0.52 -8.67
CA ARG A 425 31.88 -0.37 -7.56
C ARG A 425 32.12 -1.66 -6.78
N LEU A 426 31.08 -2.49 -6.61
CA LEU A 426 31.19 -3.76 -5.88
C LEU A 426 32.04 -4.84 -6.57
N ASN A 427 32.18 -4.79 -7.90
CA ASN A 427 32.87 -5.83 -8.66
C ASN A 427 33.60 -5.24 -9.88
N PRO A 428 34.60 -4.36 -9.68
CA PRO A 428 35.28 -3.66 -10.76
C PRO A 428 35.94 -4.65 -11.72
N GLN A 429 36.60 -5.67 -11.19
CA GLN A 429 37.28 -6.72 -11.97
C GLN A 429 36.33 -7.47 -12.93
N ARG A 430 35.10 -7.78 -12.49
CA ARG A 430 34.10 -8.45 -13.34
C ARG A 430 33.65 -7.55 -14.49
N GLN A 431 33.49 -6.26 -14.23
CA GLN A 431 33.18 -5.31 -15.29
C GLN A 431 34.33 -5.14 -16.27
N THR A 432 35.55 -5.01 -15.76
CA THR A 432 36.75 -4.94 -16.58
C THR A 432 36.82 -6.15 -17.53
N ARG A 433 36.62 -7.37 -17.01
CA ARG A 433 36.57 -8.60 -17.83
C ARG A 433 35.44 -8.59 -18.86
N THR A 434 34.29 -8.00 -18.53
CA THR A 434 33.16 -7.90 -19.46
C THR A 434 33.46 -6.91 -20.59
N LYS A 435 33.96 -5.71 -20.26
CA LYS A 435 34.36 -4.69 -21.23
C LYS A 435 35.49 -5.16 -22.14
N ILE A 436 36.49 -5.86 -21.58
CA ILE A 436 37.55 -6.52 -22.36
C ILE A 436 36.93 -7.48 -23.38
N ARG A 437 36.04 -8.38 -22.95
CA ARG A 437 35.38 -9.33 -23.86
C ARG A 437 34.53 -8.65 -24.93
N ASP A 438 33.83 -7.58 -24.58
CA ASP A 438 33.01 -6.83 -25.54
C ASP A 438 33.90 -6.12 -26.58
N LEU A 439 35.03 -5.54 -26.16
CA LEU A 439 36.03 -4.93 -27.04
C LEU A 439 36.72 -5.96 -27.94
N GLU A 440 37.11 -7.12 -27.39
CA GLU A 440 37.68 -8.23 -28.16
C GLU A 440 36.67 -8.82 -29.16
N ARG A 441 35.38 -8.85 -28.82
CA ARG A 441 34.32 -9.28 -29.74
C ARG A 441 34.11 -8.30 -30.89
N LEU A 442 34.18 -6.99 -30.62
CA LEU A 442 34.08 -5.96 -31.66
C LEU A 442 35.32 -5.92 -32.57
N ASN A 443 36.46 -6.42 -32.11
CA ASN A 443 37.74 -6.42 -32.81
C ASN A 443 38.29 -7.85 -32.93
N SER A 444 37.70 -8.65 -33.82
CA SER A 444 38.10 -10.06 -34.00
C SER A 444 39.59 -10.21 -34.29
N GLY A 445 40.30 -11.02 -33.49
CA GLY A 445 41.75 -11.25 -33.61
C GLY A 445 42.62 -10.31 -32.77
N MET A 446 42.04 -9.32 -32.10
CA MET A 446 42.77 -8.44 -31.16
C MET A 446 42.49 -8.84 -29.71
N LYS A 447 43.51 -8.72 -28.86
CA LYS A 447 43.43 -8.97 -27.41
C LYS A 447 43.60 -7.66 -26.65
N VAL A 448 42.77 -7.41 -25.64
CA VAL A 448 42.86 -6.18 -24.85
C VAL A 448 43.74 -6.42 -23.62
N THR A 449 44.81 -5.65 -23.50
CA THR A 449 45.72 -5.67 -22.35
C THR A 449 45.64 -4.33 -21.62
N LEU A 450 45.42 -4.36 -20.31
CA LEU A 450 45.44 -3.16 -19.48
C LEU A 450 46.83 -2.99 -18.87
N VAL A 451 47.47 -1.86 -19.13
CA VAL A 451 48.79 -1.53 -18.60
C VAL A 451 48.61 -0.48 -17.50
N PRO A 452 49.20 -0.67 -16.30
CA PRO A 452 49.18 0.36 -15.26
C PRO A 452 49.82 1.63 -15.78
N THR A 453 49.15 2.77 -15.59
CA THR A 453 49.79 4.06 -15.83
C THR A 453 50.72 4.32 -14.67
N THR A 454 52.03 4.40 -14.93
CA THR A 454 53.01 4.89 -13.96
C THR A 454 52.71 6.36 -13.68
N ALA A 455 52.23 6.65 -12.48
CA ALA A 455 52.19 7.99 -11.90
C ALA A 455 53.32 8.11 -10.87
#